data_AF-A0A918VAP9-F1
#
_entry.id   AF-A0A918VAP9-F1
#
_cell.length_a   1.000
_cell.length_b   1.000
_cell.length_c   1.000
_cell.angle_alpha   90.00
_cell.angle_beta   90.00
_cell.angle_gamma   90.00
#
_symmetry.space_group_name_H-M   'P 1'
#
loop_
_entity.id
_entity.type
_entity.pdbx_description
1 polymer ?
#
loop_
_entity_poly.entity_id
_entity_poly.type
_entity_poly.pdbx_seq_one_letter_code
_entity_poly.pdbx_strand_id
1 'polypeptide(L)'
;MNKTFLLVVCFITCFTVNVFGQARSELNIGLIGVNYEIPVHKDITIAPGASTSLDFDWITLNVKGNYYFDNLFDLTAEAWDVYGGVGAGYAIYSGSGNTSSGFDIGLHVGGRWFWNDKWGVYLELGGASTQGATGGIGVTMKL
;
A
#
# COMPACT_ATOMS: atom_id res chain seq x y z
N MET A 1 -36.37 -11.84 14.72
CA MET A 1 -36.20 -10.71 13.80
C MET A 1 -34.70 -10.52 13.61
N ASN A 2 -34.24 -10.69 12.36
CA ASN A 2 -32.87 -10.76 11.80
C ASN A 2 -31.84 -9.82 12.46
N LYS A 3 -30.52 -10.12 12.49
CA LYS A 3 -29.65 -10.31 11.32
C LYS A 3 -28.42 -11.17 11.63
N THR A 4 -28.14 -12.05 10.67
CA THR A 4 -27.03 -12.98 10.49
C THR A 4 -25.67 -12.30 10.60
N PHE A 5 -24.79 -12.85 11.44
CA PHE A 5 -23.36 -12.49 11.49
C PHE A 5 -22.67 -13.29 10.39
N LEU A 6 -22.40 -12.66 9.24
CA LEU A 6 -21.60 -13.24 8.16
C LEU A 6 -20.20 -12.65 8.28
N LEU A 7 -19.26 -13.41 8.82
CA LEU A 7 -17.84 -13.07 8.74
C LEU A 7 -17.18 -14.05 7.79
N VAL A 8 -16.88 -13.53 6.59
CA VAL A 8 -16.32 -14.25 5.45
C VAL A 8 -14.89 -14.66 5.76
N VAL A 9 -14.63 -15.96 5.76
CA VAL A 9 -13.29 -16.53 5.80
C VAL A 9 -12.74 -16.51 4.37
N CYS A 10 -11.89 -15.54 4.04
CA CYS A 10 -11.13 -15.54 2.79
C CYS A 10 -9.95 -16.51 2.89
N PHE A 11 -10.14 -17.74 2.40
CA PHE A 11 -9.04 -18.64 2.06
C PHE A 11 -8.46 -18.21 0.70
N ILE A 12 -7.30 -17.53 0.70
CA ILE A 12 -6.54 -17.25 -0.52
C ILE A 12 -5.49 -18.36 -0.68
N THR A 13 -5.74 -19.29 -1.59
CA THR A 13 -4.74 -20.25 -2.05
C THR A 13 -3.85 -19.57 -3.09
N CYS A 14 -2.62 -19.20 -2.71
CA CYS A 14 -1.62 -18.69 -3.65
C CYS A 14 -1.10 -19.82 -4.56
N PHE A 15 -1.37 -19.73 -5.85
CA PHE A 15 -0.60 -20.45 -6.87
C PHE A 15 0.63 -19.61 -7.22
N THR A 16 1.83 -20.12 -6.92
CA THR A 16 3.09 -19.48 -7.29
C THR A 16 3.49 -19.88 -8.71
N VAL A 17 3.21 -19.02 -9.68
CA VAL A 17 3.87 -19.06 -10.99
C VAL A 17 5.06 -18.10 -10.96
N ASN A 18 6.27 -18.66 -11.00
CA ASN A 18 7.51 -17.89 -11.13
C ASN A 18 7.62 -17.36 -12.57
N VAL A 19 7.05 -16.18 -12.80
CA VAL A 19 7.36 -15.33 -13.95
C VAL A 19 8.08 -14.12 -13.38
N PHE A 20 9.21 -13.71 -13.96
CA PHE A 20 9.97 -12.51 -13.60
C PHE A 20 9.07 -11.25 -13.72
N GLY A 21 8.24 -11.01 -12.72
CA GLY A 21 7.32 -9.88 -12.61
C GLY A 21 7.93 -8.76 -11.79
N GLN A 22 7.62 -7.51 -12.16
CA GLN A 22 8.02 -6.31 -11.41
C GLN A 22 7.32 -6.25 -10.05
N ALA A 23 6.07 -6.71 -10.03
CA ALA A 23 5.32 -6.91 -8.80
C ALA A 23 5.99 -8.00 -7.95
N ARG A 24 6.31 -7.65 -6.72
CA ARG A 24 6.99 -8.52 -5.76
C ARG A 24 6.46 -8.28 -4.36
N SER A 25 6.79 -9.19 -3.45
CA SER A 25 6.44 -9.03 -2.05
C SER A 25 7.38 -8.03 -1.39
N GLU A 26 6.80 -6.95 -0.84
CA GLU A 26 7.56 -5.86 -0.22
C GLU A 26 6.92 -5.42 1.08
N LEU A 27 7.74 -5.10 2.08
CA LEU A 27 7.29 -4.39 3.27
C LEU A 27 7.69 -2.93 3.16
N ASN A 28 6.71 -2.03 3.08
CA ASN A 28 6.94 -0.60 3.11
C ASN A 28 6.71 -0.06 4.53
N ILE A 29 7.70 0.65 5.05
CA ILE A 29 7.70 1.30 6.36
C ILE A 29 7.85 2.79 6.12
N GLY A 30 6.72 3.49 6.13
CA GLY A 30 6.61 4.93 5.98
C GLY A 30 6.66 5.66 7.31
N LEU A 31 6.82 6.99 7.24
CA LEU A 31 6.83 7.88 8.41
C LEU A 31 5.61 7.69 9.32
N ILE A 32 4.45 7.44 8.72
CA ILE A 32 3.17 7.39 9.42
C ILE A 32 2.41 6.08 9.16
N GLY A 33 3.06 5.05 8.63
CA GLY A 33 2.32 3.82 8.32
C GLY A 33 3.17 2.71 7.74
N VAL A 34 2.57 1.53 7.70
CA VAL A 34 3.16 0.32 7.16
C VAL A 34 2.20 -0.33 6.18
N ASN A 35 2.71 -0.91 5.11
CA ASN A 35 1.92 -1.72 4.20
C ASN A 35 2.76 -2.87 3.65
N TYR A 36 2.08 -3.98 3.35
CA TYR A 36 2.70 -5.19 2.86
C TYR A 36 2.16 -5.52 1.47
N GLU A 37 3.02 -5.45 0.46
CA GLU A 37 2.63 -5.72 -0.93
C GLU A 37 2.61 -7.21 -1.20
N ILE A 38 1.54 -7.64 -1.87
CA ILE A 38 1.33 -9.02 -2.30
C ILE A 38 1.18 -8.99 -3.82
N PRO A 39 2.08 -9.64 -4.58
CA PRO A 39 1.94 -9.74 -6.02
C PRO A 39 0.75 -10.63 -6.37
N VAL A 40 -0.18 -10.09 -7.16
CA VAL A 40 -1.36 -10.81 -7.67
C VAL A 40 -1.31 -11.01 -9.19
N HIS A 41 -0.42 -10.29 -9.85
CA HIS A 41 -0.12 -10.38 -11.28
C HIS A 41 1.32 -9.90 -11.51
N LYS A 42 1.91 -10.14 -12.69
CA LYS A 42 3.30 -9.75 -13.01
C LYS A 42 3.62 -8.26 -12.80
N ASP A 43 2.63 -7.39 -12.94
CA ASP A 43 2.77 -5.94 -12.78
C ASP A 43 1.80 -5.36 -11.75
N ILE A 44 1.06 -6.19 -11.00
CA ILE A 44 0.04 -5.72 -10.05
C ILE A 44 0.28 -6.30 -8.67
N THR A 45 0.28 -5.42 -7.67
CA THR A 45 0.27 -5.79 -6.26
C THR A 45 -0.99 -5.29 -5.58
N ILE A 46 -1.38 -5.98 -4.50
CA ILE A 46 -2.35 -5.50 -3.52
C ILE A 46 -1.62 -5.36 -2.18
N ALA A 47 -1.80 -4.23 -1.52
CA ALA A 47 -1.08 -3.89 -0.31
C ALA A 47 -2.02 -3.48 0.83
N PRO A 48 -2.45 -4.42 1.69
CA PRO A 48 -3.06 -4.05 2.96
C PRO A 48 -2.06 -3.30 3.84
N GLY A 49 -2.55 -2.34 4.61
CA GLY A 49 -1.72 -1.50 5.46
C GLY A 49 -2.48 -0.84 6.60
N ALA A 50 -1.71 -0.22 7.48
CA ALA A 50 -2.21 0.62 8.55
C ALA A 50 -1.34 1.87 8.65
N SER A 51 -1.97 3.01 8.89
CA SER A 51 -1.30 4.29 9.06
C SER A 51 -1.91 5.08 10.21
N THR A 52 -1.23 6.16 10.59
CA THR A 52 -1.64 7.09 11.63
C THR A 52 -1.42 8.53 11.18
N SER A 53 -1.88 9.49 11.96
CA SER A 53 -1.51 10.91 11.80
C SER A 53 -0.21 11.21 12.56
N LEU A 54 0.46 12.31 12.23
CA LEU A 54 1.65 12.75 12.98
C LEU A 54 1.37 13.00 14.47
N ASP A 55 0.14 13.41 14.79
CA ASP A 55 -0.32 13.63 16.16
C ASP A 55 -0.87 12.36 16.84
N PHE A 56 -0.83 11.20 16.16
CA PHE A 56 -1.31 9.89 16.63
C PHE A 56 -2.81 9.77 17.02
N ASP A 57 -3.61 10.79 16.75
CA ASP A 57 -5.05 10.79 17.02
C ASP A 57 -5.87 9.92 16.06
N TRP A 58 -5.28 9.45 14.96
CA TRP A 58 -5.96 8.67 13.94
C TRP A 58 -5.29 7.34 13.72
N ILE A 59 -6.10 6.30 13.51
CA ILE A 59 -5.66 5.01 12.99
C ILE A 59 -6.44 4.76 11.71
N THR A 60 -5.73 4.60 10.60
CA THR A 60 -6.32 4.31 9.30
C THR A 60 -5.95 2.91 8.89
N LEU A 61 -6.95 2.07 8.63
CA LEU A 61 -6.74 0.80 7.92
C LEU A 61 -6.91 1.06 6.43
N ASN A 62 -5.95 0.62 5.62
CA ASN A 62 -5.95 0.90 4.19
C ASN A 62 -5.60 -0.33 3.36
N VAL A 63 -5.97 -0.26 2.08
CA VAL A 63 -5.54 -1.20 1.05
C VAL A 63 -5.18 -0.40 -0.20
N LYS A 64 -4.08 -0.78 -0.85
CA LYS A 64 -3.66 -0.20 -2.12
C LYS A 64 -3.62 -1.25 -3.21
N GLY A 65 -3.89 -0.86 -4.44
CA GLY A 65 -3.58 -1.62 -5.63
C GLY A 65 -2.58 -0.83 -6.46
N ASN A 66 -1.40 -1.41 -6.72
CA ASN A 66 -0.35 -0.77 -7.52
C ASN A 66 -0.22 -1.46 -8.86
N TYR A 67 -0.01 -0.67 -9.92
CA TYR A 67 0.42 -1.12 -11.23
C TYR A 67 1.82 -0.58 -11.50
N TYR A 68 2.76 -1.46 -11.84
CA TYR A 68 4.16 -1.14 -12.12
C TYR A 68 4.34 -0.79 -13.60
N PHE A 69 4.98 0.34 -13.87
CA PHE A 69 5.16 0.89 -15.22
C PHE A 69 6.56 0.64 -15.78
N ASP A 70 7.41 -0.17 -15.16
CA ASP A 70 8.84 -0.19 -15.52
C ASP A 70 9.06 -0.75 -16.93
N ASN A 71 8.15 -1.61 -17.39
CA ASN A 71 8.10 -2.08 -18.78
C ASN A 71 7.78 -0.96 -19.79
N LEU A 72 7.04 0.07 -19.38
CA LEU A 72 6.66 1.20 -20.23
C LEU A 72 7.77 2.24 -20.36
N PHE A 73 8.61 2.37 -19.32
CA PHE A 73 9.71 3.33 -19.29
C PHE A 73 11.08 2.75 -19.69
N ASP A 74 11.11 1.47 -20.09
CA ASP A 74 12.34 0.74 -20.43
C ASP A 74 13.42 0.91 -19.33
N LEU A 75 12.97 0.89 -18.07
CA LEU A 75 13.83 1.02 -16.90
C LEU A 75 14.63 -0.28 -16.76
N THR A 76 15.77 -0.31 -17.45
CA THR A 76 16.74 -1.42 -17.42
C THR A 76 17.53 -1.47 -16.11
N ALA A 77 17.38 -0.47 -15.24
CA ALA A 77 17.99 -0.46 -13.93
C ALA A 77 17.08 -1.15 -12.90
N GLU A 78 17.41 -2.40 -12.54
CA GLU A 78 16.76 -3.19 -11.47
C GLU A 78 16.66 -2.47 -10.10
N ALA A 79 17.39 -1.36 -9.96
CA ALA A 79 17.39 -0.51 -8.79
C ALA A 79 16.17 0.41 -8.68
N TRP A 80 15.42 0.67 -9.75
CA TRP A 80 14.30 1.62 -9.73
C TRP A 80 12.99 0.96 -10.13
N ASP A 81 11.92 1.32 -9.43
CA ASP A 81 10.55 1.01 -9.85
C ASP A 81 9.67 2.25 -9.78
N VAL A 82 8.78 2.38 -10.74
CA VAL A 82 7.79 3.45 -10.84
C VAL A 82 6.42 2.80 -10.98
N TYR A 83 5.50 3.19 -10.11
CA TYR A 83 4.17 2.62 -10.05
C TYR A 83 3.12 3.69 -9.86
N GLY A 84 1.90 3.36 -10.22
CA GLY A 84 0.71 4.17 -9.99
C GLY A 84 -0.41 3.26 -9.53
N GLY A 85 -1.33 3.81 -8.75
CA GLY A 85 -2.29 2.98 -8.08
C GLY A 85 -3.51 3.71 -7.57
N VAL A 86 -4.36 2.89 -6.97
CA VAL A 86 -5.54 3.33 -6.22
C VAL A 86 -5.37 2.88 -4.78
N GLY A 87 -5.80 3.70 -3.83
CA GLY A 87 -5.83 3.36 -2.42
C GLY A 87 -7.20 3.62 -1.82
N ALA A 88 -7.61 2.80 -0.87
CA ALA A 88 -8.82 3.00 -0.10
C ALA A 88 -8.49 2.88 1.39
N GLY A 89 -9.07 3.75 2.21
CA GLY A 89 -8.77 3.80 3.65
C GLY A 89 -10.01 4.08 4.48
N TYR A 90 -10.05 3.52 5.69
CA TYR A 90 -11.01 3.85 6.72
C TYR A 90 -10.27 4.40 7.95
N ALA A 91 -10.47 5.68 8.24
CA ALA A 91 -9.85 6.39 9.34
C ALA A 91 -10.74 6.35 10.59
N ILE A 92 -10.17 5.89 11.69
CA ILE A 92 -10.77 5.77 13.01
C ILE A 92 -10.13 6.83 13.89
N TYR A 93 -10.95 7.73 14.42
CA TYR A 93 -10.50 8.75 15.37
C TYR A 93 -10.36 8.13 16.77
N SER A 94 -9.22 8.34 17.41
CA SER A 94 -8.87 7.85 18.75
C SER A 94 -8.57 8.99 19.74
N GLY A 95 -8.71 10.26 19.33
CA GLY A 95 -8.53 11.42 20.20
C GLY A 95 -9.76 11.78 21.05
N SER A 96 -9.68 12.86 21.82
CA SER A 96 -10.70 13.28 22.80
C SER A 96 -11.81 14.20 22.23
N GLY A 97 -11.86 14.42 20.91
CA GLY A 97 -12.85 15.24 20.22
C GLY A 97 -14.10 14.51 19.70
N ASN A 98 -15.07 15.28 19.19
CA ASN A 98 -16.28 14.79 18.51
C ASN A 98 -16.06 14.70 16.98
N THR A 99 -15.08 13.91 16.56
CA THR A 99 -14.79 13.71 15.14
C THR A 99 -15.34 12.37 14.67
N SER A 100 -15.97 12.36 13.49
CA SER A 100 -16.51 11.14 12.89
C SER A 100 -15.44 10.39 12.09
N SER A 101 -15.46 9.06 12.16
CA SER A 101 -14.68 8.18 11.30
C SER A 101 -15.10 8.32 9.84
N GLY A 102 -14.16 8.11 8.90
CA GLY A 102 -14.40 8.37 7.48
C GLY A 102 -13.75 7.32 6.57
N PHE A 103 -14.39 7.09 5.43
CA PHE A 103 -13.85 6.28 4.34
C PHE A 103 -13.44 7.19 3.18
N ASP A 104 -12.34 6.89 2.53
CA ASP A 104 -11.88 7.64 1.36
C ASP A 104 -11.17 6.73 0.37
N ILE A 105 -11.22 7.11 -0.91
CA ILE A 105 -10.52 6.46 -2.01
C ILE A 105 -9.72 7.52 -2.75
N GLY A 106 -8.50 7.14 -3.11
CA GLY A 106 -7.53 8.01 -3.71
C GLY A 106 -6.76 7.37 -4.84
N LEU A 107 -6.09 8.21 -5.62
CA LEU A 107 -5.09 7.80 -6.60
C LEU A 107 -3.71 8.21 -6.09
N HIS A 108 -2.70 7.44 -6.46
CA HIS A 108 -1.31 7.76 -6.16
C HIS A 108 -0.36 7.35 -7.27
N VAL A 109 0.80 7.98 -7.27
CA VAL A 109 1.97 7.61 -8.05
C VAL A 109 3.16 7.54 -7.11
N GLY A 110 4.03 6.57 -7.32
CA GLY A 110 5.18 6.37 -6.45
C GLY A 110 6.40 5.88 -7.22
N GLY A 111 7.55 6.11 -6.60
CA GLY A 111 8.84 5.65 -7.07
C GLY A 111 9.59 4.96 -5.93
N ARG A 112 10.37 3.94 -6.28
CA ARG A 112 11.25 3.21 -5.37
C ARG A 112 12.66 3.18 -5.92
N TRP A 113 13.63 3.27 -5.02
CA TRP A 113 15.03 3.06 -5.33
C TRP A 113 15.68 2.11 -4.34
N PHE A 114 16.25 1.03 -4.85
CA PHE A 114 16.97 0.01 -4.10
C PHE A 114 18.46 0.30 -4.14
N TRP A 115 19.05 0.50 -2.96
CA TRP A 115 20.50 0.65 -2.83
C TRP A 115 21.21 -0.71 -2.69
N ASN A 116 20.46 -1.79 -2.43
CA ASN A 116 20.92 -3.18 -2.48
C ASN A 116 19.77 -4.14 -2.80
N ASP A 117 20.06 -5.44 -2.88
CA ASP A 117 19.09 -6.48 -3.26
C ASP A 117 17.90 -6.63 -2.30
N LYS A 118 17.94 -6.00 -1.11
CA LYS A 118 16.94 -6.16 -0.07
C LYS A 118 16.22 -4.88 0.31
N TRP A 119 16.91 -3.74 0.31
CA TRP A 119 16.43 -2.51 0.91
C TRP A 119 16.46 -1.35 -0.09
N GLY A 120 15.42 -0.56 -0.01
CA GLY A 120 15.22 0.63 -0.83
C GLY A 120 14.50 1.73 -0.07
N VAL A 121 14.46 2.91 -0.67
CA VAL A 121 13.59 4.00 -0.25
C VAL A 121 12.42 4.11 -1.21
N TYR A 122 11.30 4.62 -0.72
CA TYR A 122 10.15 4.89 -1.56
C TYR A 122 9.59 6.28 -1.28
N LEU A 123 9.03 6.88 -2.31
CA LEU A 123 8.22 8.10 -2.25
C LEU A 123 6.93 7.85 -3.01
N GLU A 124 5.80 8.14 -2.37
CA GLU A 124 4.46 8.04 -2.93
C GLU A 124 3.75 9.38 -2.76
N LEU A 125 3.23 9.89 -3.87
CA LEU A 125 2.44 11.11 -3.96
C LEU A 125 1.05 10.74 -4.45
N GLY A 126 0.05 11.01 -3.62
CA GLY A 126 -1.33 10.72 -3.96
C GLY A 126 -2.29 11.54 -3.15
N GLY A 127 -3.52 11.59 -3.64
CA GLY A 127 -4.63 12.26 -2.97
C GLY A 127 -5.50 11.23 -2.30
N ALA A 128 -5.80 11.43 -1.03
CA ALA A 128 -6.89 10.81 -0.26
C ALA A 128 -7.06 11.64 1.02
N SER A 129 -8.29 11.84 1.50
CA SER A 129 -8.50 12.56 2.76
C SER A 129 -8.19 11.71 4.00
N THR A 130 -8.05 10.40 3.84
CA THR A 130 -7.61 9.50 4.92
C THR A 130 -6.09 9.44 5.00
N GLN A 131 -5.55 9.92 6.13
CA GLN A 131 -4.12 10.12 6.34
C GLN A 131 -3.31 8.83 6.12
N GLY A 132 -2.28 8.91 5.27
CA GLY A 132 -1.35 7.82 4.97
C GLY A 132 -1.88 6.72 4.06
N ALA A 133 -3.08 6.88 3.48
CA ALA A 133 -3.67 5.90 2.57
C ALA A 133 -3.05 5.91 1.16
N THR A 134 -2.60 7.07 0.67
CA THR A 134 -2.11 7.23 -0.72
C THR A 134 -0.89 8.16 -0.85
N GLY A 135 -0.30 8.58 0.26
CA GLY A 135 0.92 9.40 0.25
C GLY A 135 1.86 9.01 1.37
N GLY A 136 3.16 9.07 1.10
CA GLY A 136 4.18 8.77 2.10
C GLY A 136 5.59 8.70 1.56
N ILE A 137 6.55 8.81 2.47
CA ILE A 137 7.97 8.55 2.24
C ILE A 137 8.45 7.57 3.29
N GLY A 138 9.36 6.68 2.91
CA GLY A 138 9.90 5.70 3.83
C GLY A 138 10.90 4.75 3.22
N VAL A 139 11.09 3.66 3.95
CA VAL A 139 11.96 2.55 3.57
C VAL A 139 11.09 1.40 3.06
N THR A 140 11.59 0.66 2.08
CA THR A 140 10.97 -0.54 1.55
C THR A 140 11.95 -1.71 1.63
N MET A 141 11.43 -2.91 1.88
CA MET A 141 12.20 -4.14 2.00
C MET A 141 11.60 -5.21 1.09
N LYS A 142 12.42 -5.75 0.17
CA LYS A 142 12.11 -6.94 -0.61
C LYS A 142 12.13 -8.17 0.31
N LEU A 143 11.13 -9.04 0.17
CA LEU A 143 10.93 -10.23 0.99
C LEU A 143 11.18 -11.53 0.23
#